data_AF-A0A2I2KX46-F1
#
_entry.id   AF-A0A2I2KX46-F1
#
_cell.length_a   1.000
_cell.length_b   1.000
_cell.length_c   1.000
_cell.angle_alpha   90.00
_cell.angle_beta   90.00
_cell.angle_gamma   90.00
#
_symmetry.space_group_name_H-M   'P 1'
#
loop_
_entity.id
_entity.type
_entity.pdbx_description
1 polymer ?
#
loop_
_entity_poly.entity_id
_entity_poly.type
_entity_poly.pdbx_seq_one_letter_code
_entity_poly.pdbx_strand_id
1 'polypeptide(L)'
;MRADAARRRRALRHAFSAFLDLTVIAMAGGAGLEQAVTDAAATGSGEEFAALRTAVDHAALTRVPIWEPLGALGERYTIPDIVQTAGAMHLAGGEGARIRASLAAKADTIRLHDLADADADAAAATERMSLPVVLLTAGFLIMIAFPAVSRVLSGL
;
A
#
# COMPACT_ATOMS: atom_id res chain seq x y z
N MET A 1 21.84 37.14 7.23
CA MET A 1 22.28 35.94 8.00
C MET A 1 21.18 35.33 8.88
N ARG A 2 20.72 35.93 9.99
CA ARG A 2 19.67 35.31 10.83
C ARG A 2 18.32 35.10 10.12
N ALA A 3 17.89 36.07 9.31
CA ALA A 3 16.65 35.97 8.53
C ALA A 3 16.72 34.87 7.46
N ASP A 4 17.90 34.67 6.84
CA ASP A 4 18.11 33.64 5.81
C ASP A 4 18.11 32.24 6.41
N ALA A 5 18.70 32.07 7.59
CA ALA A 5 18.64 30.82 8.34
C ALA A 5 17.20 30.47 8.73
N ALA A 6 16.43 31.46 9.21
CA ALA A 6 15.02 31.26 9.57
C ALA A 6 14.12 30.97 8.35
N ARG A 7 14.45 31.51 7.17
CA ARG A 7 13.78 31.17 5.91
C ARG A 7 14.06 29.73 5.50
N ARG A 8 15.33 29.31 5.49
CA ARG A 8 15.74 27.94 5.16
C ARG A 8 15.14 26.89 6.08
N ARG A 9 15.10 27.14 7.39
CA ARG A 9 14.41 26.24 8.34
C ARG A 9 12.93 26.07 8.02
N ARG A 10 12.23 27.16 7.68
CA ARG A 10 10.81 27.12 7.31
C ARG A 10 10.58 26.36 6.01
N ALA A 11 11.43 26.59 5.01
CA ALA A 11 11.36 25.88 3.74
C ALA A 11 11.58 24.37 3.94
N LEU A 12 12.60 23.98 4.71
CA LEU A 12 12.88 22.56 4.97
C LEU A 12 11.77 21.89 5.78
N ARG A 13 11.18 22.60 6.76
CA ARG A 13 10.01 22.10 7.49
C ARG A 13 8.81 21.88 6.56
N HIS A 14 8.58 22.79 5.62
CA HIS A 14 7.49 22.67 4.64
C HIS A 14 7.72 21.50 3.68
N ALA A 15 8.96 21.37 3.17
CA ALA A 15 9.36 20.23 2.34
C ALA A 15 9.21 18.90 3.09
N PHE A 16 9.58 18.85 4.37
CA PHE A 16 9.40 17.66 5.20
C PHE A 16 7.92 17.28 5.38
N SER A 17 7.02 18.25 5.57
CA SER A 17 5.58 18.00 5.62
C SER A 17 5.08 17.38 4.32
N ALA A 18 5.43 17.99 3.17
CA ALA A 18 5.04 17.48 1.87
C ALA A 18 5.62 16.07 1.59
N PHE A 19 6.86 15.82 2.01
CA PHE A 19 7.50 14.51 1.94
C PHE A 19 6.74 13.44 2.74
N LEU A 20 6.25 13.76 3.94
CA LEU A 20 5.43 12.83 4.73
C LEU A 20 4.07 12.57 4.07
N ASP A 21 3.42 13.62 3.54
CA ASP A 21 2.15 13.48 2.82
C ASP A 21 2.30 12.55 1.59
N LEU A 22 3.36 12.75 0.81
CA LEU A 22 3.69 11.88 -0.33
C LEU A 22 3.98 10.43 0.10
N THR A 23 4.68 10.24 1.22
CA THR A 23 4.96 8.91 1.77
C THR A 23 3.66 8.20 2.14
N VAL A 24 2.73 8.90 2.82
CA VAL A 24 1.40 8.34 3.18
C VAL A 24 0.59 8.00 1.93
N ILE A 25 0.61 8.86 0.91
CA ILE A 25 -0.07 8.61 -0.37
C ILE A 25 0.50 7.36 -1.05
N ALA A 26 1.83 7.21 -1.12
CA ALA A 26 2.47 6.06 -1.72
C ALA A 26 2.13 4.74 -0.97
N MET A 27 2.10 4.78 0.37
CA MET A 27 1.70 3.62 1.18
C MET A 27 0.23 3.24 0.97
N ALA A 28 -0.66 4.22 0.82
CA ALA A 28 -2.06 3.95 0.48
C ALA A 28 -2.22 3.28 -0.91
N GLY A 29 -1.26 3.52 -1.82
CA GLY A 29 -1.15 2.84 -3.11
C GLY A 29 -0.53 1.44 -3.06
N GLY A 30 -0.19 0.92 -1.87
CA GLY A 30 0.39 -0.40 -1.67
C GLY A 30 1.92 -0.44 -1.64
N ALA A 31 2.60 0.71 -1.69
CA ALA A 31 4.06 0.75 -1.56
C ALA A 31 4.49 0.39 -0.12
N GLY A 32 5.56 -0.40 0.00
CA GLY A 32 6.21 -0.63 1.30
C GLY A 32 6.88 0.64 1.83
N LEU A 33 7.06 0.76 3.15
CA LEU A 33 7.60 1.97 3.79
C LEU A 33 8.90 2.49 3.17
N GLU A 34 9.88 1.60 2.91
CA GLU A 34 11.16 2.02 2.32
C GLU A 34 10.98 2.58 0.91
N GLN A 35 10.18 1.89 0.08
CA GLN A 35 9.87 2.37 -1.27
C GLN A 35 9.10 3.70 -1.23
N ALA A 36 8.09 3.82 -0.36
CA ALA A 36 7.29 5.03 -0.23
C ALA A 36 8.12 6.25 0.16
N VAL A 37 9.09 6.07 1.07
CA VAL A 37 10.01 7.13 1.48
C VAL A 37 10.98 7.50 0.34
N THR A 38 11.56 6.51 -0.34
CA THR A 38 12.44 6.77 -1.48
C THR A 38 11.70 7.51 -2.61
N ASP A 39 10.49 7.06 -2.95
CA ASP A 39 9.66 7.67 -3.99
C ASP A 39 9.25 9.09 -3.61
N ALA A 40 8.88 9.33 -2.35
CA ALA A 40 8.53 10.66 -1.86
C ALA A 40 9.72 11.64 -1.93
N ALA A 41 10.93 11.19 -1.59
CA ALA A 41 12.15 12.00 -1.69
C ALA A 41 12.59 12.26 -3.14
N ALA A 42 12.30 11.33 -4.06
CA ALA A 42 12.57 11.48 -5.48
C ALA A 42 11.56 12.39 -6.20
N THR A 43 10.30 12.38 -5.76
CA THR A 43 9.21 13.14 -6.38
C THR A 43 9.34 14.64 -6.12
N GLY A 44 9.80 15.04 -4.95
CA GLY A 44 9.93 16.46 -4.62
C GLY A 44 11.15 17.16 -5.24
N SER A 45 10.98 18.45 -5.49
CA SER A 45 11.98 19.32 -6.13
C SER A 45 12.53 20.38 -5.17
N GLY A 46 13.72 20.90 -5.46
CA GLY A 46 14.36 21.99 -4.70
C GLY A 46 15.51 21.55 -3.79
N GLU A 47 16.20 22.52 -3.19
CA GLU A 47 17.36 22.28 -2.31
C GLU A 47 16.97 21.50 -1.05
N GLU A 48 15.77 21.78 -0.53
CA GLU A 48 15.24 21.14 0.67
C GLU A 48 14.93 19.65 0.43
N PHE A 49 14.32 19.32 -0.70
CA PHE A 49 14.10 17.93 -1.10
C PHE A 49 15.40 17.21 -1.46
N ALA A 50 16.40 17.91 -2.02
CA ALA A 50 17.72 17.33 -2.22
C ALA A 50 18.39 16.94 -0.90
N ALA A 51 18.23 17.74 0.17
CA ALA A 51 18.72 17.41 1.50
C ALA A 51 18.00 16.19 2.09
N LEU A 52 16.67 16.11 1.94
CA LEU A 52 15.89 14.95 2.37
C LEU A 52 16.30 13.68 1.62
N ARG A 53 16.41 13.74 0.29
CA ARG A 53 16.87 12.62 -0.54
C ARG A 53 18.27 12.17 -0.17
N THR A 54 19.19 13.10 0.07
CA THR A 54 20.55 12.76 0.55
C THR A 54 20.51 11.99 1.87
N ALA A 55 19.62 12.36 2.80
CA ALA A 55 19.47 11.63 4.07
C ALA A 55 18.89 10.22 3.87
N VAL A 56 17.91 10.07 2.96
CA VAL A 56 17.31 8.77 2.60
C VAL A 56 18.34 7.86 1.92
N ASP A 57 19.08 8.38 0.95
CA ASP A 57 20.12 7.65 0.24
C ASP A 57 21.25 7.24 1.19
N HIS A 58 21.64 8.12 2.11
CA HIS A 58 22.61 7.80 3.15
C HIS A 58 22.16 6.63 4.02
N ALA A 59 20.89 6.60 4.46
CA ALA A 59 20.35 5.47 5.21
C ALA A 59 20.44 4.16 4.42
N ALA A 60 20.06 4.19 3.14
CA ALA A 60 20.12 3.01 2.27
C ALA A 60 21.56 2.50 2.09
N LEU A 61 22.52 3.40 1.86
CA LEU A 61 23.92 3.07 1.67
C LEU A 61 24.58 2.52 2.95
N THR A 62 24.24 3.09 4.11
CA THR A 62 24.83 2.71 5.40
C THR A 62 24.07 1.62 6.13
N ARG A 63 22.93 1.16 5.58
CA ARG A 63 22.03 0.15 6.15
C ARG A 63 21.55 0.49 7.56
N VAL A 64 21.35 1.79 7.84
CA VAL A 64 20.74 2.27 9.09
C VAL A 64 19.27 2.60 8.85
N PRO A 65 18.43 2.65 9.90
CA PRO A 65 17.05 3.08 9.76
C PRO A 65 16.94 4.49 9.15
N ILE A 66 16.04 4.69 8.18
CA ILE A 66 15.89 5.96 7.44
C ILE A 66 15.65 7.18 8.37
N TRP A 67 15.00 6.94 9.50
CA TRP A 67 14.70 7.96 10.50
C TRP A 67 15.94 8.51 11.21
N GLU A 68 17.05 7.77 11.25
CA GLU A 68 18.28 8.20 11.91
C GLU A 68 18.96 9.39 11.20
N PRO A 69 19.33 9.31 9.91
CA PRO A 69 19.89 10.46 9.20
C PRO A 69 18.88 11.60 9.00
N LEU A 70 17.57 11.31 8.95
CA LEU A 70 16.53 12.35 8.98
C LEU A 70 16.50 13.10 10.31
N GLY A 71 16.65 12.40 11.43
CA GLY A 71 16.80 13.00 12.76
C GLY A 71 18.04 13.90 12.84
N ALA A 72 19.19 13.40 12.36
CA ALA A 72 20.43 14.19 12.29
C ALA A 72 20.29 15.43 11.40
N LEU A 73 19.52 15.35 10.31
CA LEU A 73 19.17 16.50 9.49
C LEU A 73 18.33 17.52 10.28
N GLY A 74 17.32 17.05 11.01
CA GLY A 74 16.51 17.88 11.91
C GLY A 74 17.35 18.60 12.97
N GLU A 75 18.31 17.92 13.57
CA GLU A 75 19.24 18.51 14.55
C GLU A 75 20.13 19.58 13.91
N ARG A 76 20.74 19.27 12.75
CA ARG A 76 21.61 20.19 11.99
C ARG A 76 20.90 21.50 11.65
N TYR A 77 19.62 21.43 11.29
CA TYR A 77 18.82 22.61 10.94
C TYR A 77 18.00 23.15 12.11
N THR A 78 18.09 22.55 13.30
CA THR A 78 17.30 22.93 14.49
C THR A 78 15.80 22.96 14.19
N ILE A 79 15.27 21.87 13.64
CA ILE A 79 13.86 21.67 13.31
C ILE A 79 13.29 20.57 14.22
N PRO A 80 12.69 20.93 15.37
CA PRO A 80 12.22 19.97 16.38
C PRO A 80 11.23 18.95 15.83
N ASP A 81 10.33 19.36 14.92
CA ASP A 81 9.33 18.47 14.32
C ASP A 81 9.96 17.27 13.61
N ILE A 82 11.08 17.47 12.90
CA ILE A 82 11.79 16.39 12.21
C ILE A 82 12.42 15.45 13.24
N VAL A 83 13.06 16.00 14.26
CA VAL A 83 13.69 15.23 15.34
C VAL A 83 12.67 14.41 16.11
N GLN A 84 11.53 15.01 16.45
CA GLN A 84 10.44 14.34 17.16
C GLN A 84 9.83 13.21 16.32
N THR A 85 9.59 13.46 15.04
CA THR A 85 9.05 12.45 14.12
C THR A 85 10.04 11.29 13.96
N ALA A 86 11.33 11.59 13.75
CA ALA A 86 12.39 10.60 13.67
C ALA A 86 12.50 9.76 14.96
N GLY A 87 12.44 10.39 16.13
CA GLY A 87 12.45 9.72 17.42
C GLY A 87 11.24 8.79 17.62
N ALA A 88 10.03 9.26 17.30
CA ALA A 88 8.83 8.45 17.37
C ALA A 88 8.90 7.23 16.43
N MET A 89 9.40 7.42 15.21
CA MET A 89 9.57 6.34 14.25
C MET A 89 10.71 5.39 14.62
N HIS A 90 11.77 5.86 15.27
CA HIS A 90 12.84 5.00 15.79
C HIS A 90 12.30 4.08 16.90
N LEU A 91 11.49 4.62 17.81
CA LEU A 91 10.83 3.85 18.86
C LEU A 91 9.84 2.81 18.27
N ALA A 92 9.07 3.19 17.26
CA ALA A 92 8.17 2.26 16.55
C ALA A 92 8.91 1.22 15.69
N GLY A 93 10.08 1.59 15.16
CA GLY A 93 10.91 0.76 14.27
C GLY A 93 11.58 -0.43 14.97
N GLY A 94 11.68 -0.43 16.30
CA GLY A 94 12.19 -1.55 17.09
C GLY A 94 11.36 -2.84 16.99
N GLU A 95 10.07 -2.73 16.63
CA GLU A 95 9.18 -3.87 16.38
C GLU A 95 8.93 -4.09 14.87
N GLY A 96 8.92 -3.03 14.06
CA GLY A 96 8.55 -3.04 12.65
C GLY A 96 9.50 -3.77 11.69
N ALA A 97 10.82 -3.78 11.95
CA ALA A 97 11.77 -4.48 11.08
C ALA A 97 11.57 -6.02 11.08
N ARG A 98 11.18 -6.60 12.22
CA ARG A 98 10.82 -8.03 12.33
C ARG A 98 9.48 -8.33 11.69
N ILE A 99 8.50 -7.44 11.84
CA ILE A 99 7.18 -7.58 11.22
C ILE A 99 7.29 -7.47 9.69
N ARG A 100 8.11 -6.58 9.17
CA ARG A 100 8.37 -6.42 7.73
C ARG A 100 9.14 -7.60 7.15
N ALA A 101 10.13 -8.14 7.85
CA ALA A 101 10.83 -9.37 7.41
C ALA A 101 9.86 -10.57 7.38
N SER A 102 8.96 -10.67 8.36
CA SER A 102 7.92 -11.71 8.41
C SER A 102 6.86 -11.53 7.31
N LEU A 103 6.41 -10.29 7.04
CA LEU A 103 5.50 -9.96 5.94
C LEU A 103 6.14 -10.15 4.57
N ALA A 104 7.43 -9.85 4.40
CA ALA A 104 8.17 -10.11 3.17
C ALA A 104 8.29 -11.62 2.90
N ALA A 105 8.65 -12.41 3.91
CA ALA A 105 8.67 -13.87 3.80
C ALA A 105 7.27 -14.46 3.48
N LYS A 106 6.21 -13.85 4.04
CA LYS A 106 4.83 -14.26 3.76
C LYS A 106 4.35 -13.81 2.37
N ALA A 107 4.76 -12.64 1.89
CA ALA A 107 4.47 -12.16 0.55
C ALA A 107 5.19 -12.98 -0.54
N ASP A 108 6.42 -13.41 -0.28
CA ASP A 108 7.12 -14.36 -1.16
C ASP A 108 6.39 -15.72 -1.19
N THR A 109 5.87 -16.18 -0.05
CA THR A 109 5.05 -17.40 0.03
C THR A 109 3.74 -17.26 -0.75
N ILE A 110 3.06 -16.10 -0.67
CA ILE A 110 1.83 -15.82 -1.44
C ILE A 110 2.14 -15.75 -2.93
N ARG A 111 3.24 -15.10 -3.33
CA ARG A 111 3.65 -15.01 -4.74
C ARG A 111 4.00 -16.39 -5.34
N LEU A 112 4.52 -17.30 -4.51
CA LEU A 112 4.70 -18.72 -4.86
C LEU A 112 3.36 -19.47 -4.97
N HIS A 113 2.36 -19.12 -4.16
CA HIS A 113 1.01 -19.69 -4.20
C HIS A 113 0.19 -19.15 -5.39
N ASP A 114 0.30 -17.86 -5.72
CA ASP A 114 -0.36 -17.23 -6.87
C ASP A 114 0.12 -17.84 -8.20
N LEU A 115 1.39 -18.27 -8.26
CA LEU A 115 1.93 -19.06 -9.38
C LEU A 115 1.29 -20.46 -9.48
N ALA A 116 0.89 -21.06 -8.36
CA ALA A 116 0.20 -22.36 -8.31
C ALA A 116 -1.31 -22.21 -8.58
N ASP A 117 -1.93 -21.09 -8.18
CA ASP A 117 -3.33 -20.78 -8.47
C ASP A 117 -3.54 -20.38 -9.94
N ALA A 118 -2.54 -19.78 -10.59
CA ALA A 118 -2.57 -19.55 -12.04
C ALA A 118 -2.65 -20.86 -12.86
N ASP A 119 -2.12 -21.97 -12.34
CA ASP A 119 -2.31 -23.31 -12.91
C ASP A 119 -3.73 -23.87 -12.64
N ALA A 120 -4.38 -23.47 -11.54
CA ALA A 120 -5.74 -23.90 -11.18
C ALA A 120 -6.84 -23.14 -11.94
N ASP A 121 -6.61 -21.89 -12.33
CA ASP A 121 -7.56 -21.07 -13.10
C ASP A 121 -7.81 -21.59 -14.53
N ALA A 122 -6.90 -22.39 -15.07
CA ALA A 122 -7.14 -23.13 -16.32
C ALA A 122 -8.25 -24.20 -16.18
N ALA A 123 -8.53 -24.68 -14.96
CA ALA A 123 -9.59 -25.67 -14.70
C ALA A 123 -10.97 -25.02 -14.44
N ALA A 124 -11.01 -23.76 -14.00
CA ALA A 124 -12.23 -23.07 -13.55
C ALA A 124 -13.09 -22.46 -14.68
N ALA A 125 -12.60 -22.44 -15.93
CA ALA A 125 -13.34 -21.91 -17.08
C ALA A 125 -14.64 -22.68 -17.41
N THR A 126 -14.82 -23.88 -16.85
CA THR A 126 -15.99 -24.75 -17.16
C THR A 126 -17.21 -24.43 -16.29
N GLU A 127 -17.05 -23.80 -15.13
CA GLU A 127 -18.14 -23.75 -14.12
C GLU A 127 -19.14 -22.59 -14.34
N ARG A 128 -18.81 -21.60 -15.18
CA ARG A 128 -19.69 -20.44 -15.43
C ARG A 128 -20.76 -20.67 -16.52
N MET A 129 -20.76 -21.81 -17.21
CA MET A 129 -21.75 -22.10 -18.27
C MET A 129 -23.03 -22.81 -17.78
N SER A 130 -23.02 -23.45 -16.61
CA SER A 130 -24.14 -24.26 -16.12
C SER A 130 -25.24 -23.46 -15.41
N LEU A 131 -24.90 -22.28 -14.88
CA LEU A 131 -25.82 -21.44 -14.09
C LEU A 131 -27.02 -20.90 -14.90
N PRO A 132 -26.85 -20.42 -16.16
CA PRO A 132 -27.98 -20.00 -16.98
C PRO A 132 -28.88 -21.17 -17.40
N VAL A 133 -28.30 -22.35 -17.64
CA VAL A 133 -29.04 -23.53 -18.14
C VAL A 133 -29.97 -24.10 -17.08
N VAL A 134 -29.55 -24.13 -15.81
CA VAL A 134 -30.39 -24.60 -14.70
C VAL A 134 -31.59 -23.65 -14.48
N LEU A 135 -31.38 -22.34 -14.54
CA LEU A 135 -32.45 -21.34 -14.48
C LEU A 135 -33.45 -21.49 -15.64
N LEU A 136 -32.95 -21.73 -16.85
CA LEU A 136 -33.78 -21.90 -18.04
C LEU A 136 -34.62 -23.18 -17.97
N THR A 137 -34.04 -24.26 -17.44
CA THR A 137 -34.73 -25.54 -17.22
C THR A 137 -35.81 -25.43 -16.14
N ALA A 138 -35.51 -24.76 -15.03
CA ALA A 138 -36.47 -24.52 -13.96
C ALA A 138 -37.66 -23.66 -14.44
N GLY A 139 -37.40 -22.60 -15.21
CA GLY A 139 -38.45 -21.77 -15.81
C GLY A 139 -39.36 -22.56 -16.76
N PHE A 140 -38.79 -23.45 -17.57
CA PHE A 140 -39.54 -24.30 -18.50
C PHE A 140 -40.46 -25.29 -17.77
N LEU A 141 -39.97 -25.92 -16.69
CA LEU A 141 -40.77 -26.84 -15.87
C LEU A 141 -41.96 -26.14 -15.20
N ILE A 142 -41.78 -24.91 -14.71
CA ILE A 142 -42.86 -24.10 -14.13
C ILE A 142 -43.93 -23.79 -15.19
N MET A 143 -43.51 -23.42 -16.40
CA MET A 143 -44.43 -23.11 -17.49
C MET A 143 -45.27 -24.31 -17.94
N ILE A 144 -44.73 -25.53 -17.85
CA ILE A 144 -45.47 -26.78 -18.15
C ILE A 144 -46.38 -27.18 -16.99
N ALA A 145 -45.92 -27.04 -15.74
CA ALA A 145 -46.67 -27.46 -14.57
C ALA A 145 -47.93 -26.62 -14.35
N PHE A 146 -47.88 -25.31 -14.61
CA PHE A 146 -49.00 -24.39 -14.41
C PHE A 146 -50.28 -24.76 -15.21
N PRO A 147 -50.23 -25.01 -16.53
CA PRO A 147 -51.40 -25.43 -17.30
C PRO A 147 -51.84 -26.88 -16.99
N ALA A 148 -50.93 -27.75 -16.55
CA ALA A 148 -51.30 -29.11 -16.16
C ALA A 148 -52.15 -29.12 -14.88
N VAL A 149 -51.73 -28.34 -13.88
CA VAL A 149 -52.47 -28.20 -12.62
C VAL A 149 -53.83 -27.52 -12.85
N SER A 150 -53.89 -26.47 -13.68
CA SER A 150 -55.15 -25.79 -13.95
C SER A 150 -56.17 -26.69 -14.68
N ARG A 151 -55.71 -27.55 -15.61
CA ARG A 151 -56.59 -28.50 -16.31
C ARG A 151 -57.12 -29.62 -15.41
N VAL A 152 -56.35 -30.07 -14.42
CA VAL A 152 -56.83 -31.07 -13.45
C VAL A 152 -57.85 -30.47 -12.48
N LEU A 153 -57.67 -29.22 -12.05
CA LEU A 153 -58.61 -28.53 -11.16
C LEU A 153 -59.91 -28.07 -11.85
N SER A 154 -59.90 -27.81 -13.15
CA SER A 154 -61.12 -27.47 -13.91
C SER A 154 -61.83 -28.68 -14.52
N GLY A 155 -61.22 -29.86 -14.47
CA GLY A 155 -61.74 -31.12 -15.04
C GLY A 155 -62.31 -32.10 -14.02
N LEU A 156 -62.49 -31.69 -12.77
CA LEU A 156 -63.18 -32.43 -11.70
C LEU A 156 -64.54 -31.81 -11.40
#